data_AF-A0A3M1NGQ6-F1
#
_entry.id   AF-A0A3M1NGQ6-F1
#
_cell.length_a   1.000
_cell.length_b   1.000
_cell.length_c   1.000
_cell.angle_alpha   90.00
_cell.angle_beta   90.00
_cell.angle_gamma   90.00
#
_symmetry.space_group_name_H-M   'P 1'
#
loop_
_entity.id
_entity.type
_entity.pdbx_description
1 polymer ?
#
loop_
_entity_poly.entity_id
_entity_poly.type
_entity_poly.pdbx_seq_one_letter_code
_entity_poly.pdbx_strand_id
1 'polypeptide(L)'
;MMVKRTDLGRRVADLMRKTGRKIIRFPLPMTTTLGSLSLISYVGSGDEKALISALSLGAIADMSRSIVLKSRLRRLRSQESEIAKAVDTDYLKGIINAVREYYGYSGKCTLTELLEDQGGTAVFRGGYFINLSFKFEDGNEARLFFKYSRSNKSIGPELTPILRSMGYDFVPKSFFPSQHTRLDARHPNRGQFYELMQGQSLEKMLMLGESSSMNADSSGRIPLSDIFSRMFSIYADNHLVETSKHLLEKYKSHKSLINLIKSPQGKKYEHFTNMLDSEFRKLFESAETTLIHGDLHQGNIIINDNLHIIDWDTAQLGIPYYDFFYLAVITDFDRSQSFEQVRDQFVKLQSEIMPDINQQQLKMIEFETYLLMLERYYKTRKFIKADHKHELLRSCKYLLERARKSLQEYIGITHNNKLLESFEEFSERRYAQLKDVPFDPRASVAFAYAVSLTQSKKDKRGLAKKNLKTHQANIEEIVVIDESVRSPIIMDAAILGTLGIAVLGAGAYSYFSNQIDSRNFISLVNKIAPKIAVLFGAAYCGYNREKVINKIRKAYEGIIGLKKKH
;
A
#
# COMPACT_ATOMS: atom_id res chain seq x y z
N MET A 1 27.21 66.71 -16.03
CA MET A 1 26.79 65.77 -17.10
C MET A 1 25.64 64.90 -16.59
N MET A 2 24.41 65.14 -17.05
CA MET A 2 23.23 64.34 -16.71
C MET A 2 23.19 63.07 -17.56
N VAL A 3 23.45 61.90 -16.96
CA VAL A 3 23.14 60.61 -17.57
C VAL A 3 21.63 60.38 -17.44
N LYS A 4 20.92 60.32 -18.58
CA LYS A 4 19.46 60.15 -18.62
C LYS A 4 19.06 58.82 -17.97
N ARG A 5 18.09 58.87 -17.03
CA ARG A 5 17.43 57.73 -16.33
C ARG A 5 16.96 56.58 -17.25
N THR A 6 16.86 56.80 -18.56
CA THR A 6 16.47 55.80 -19.56
C THR A 6 17.55 54.76 -19.87
N ASP A 7 18.83 55.02 -19.54
CA ASP A 7 19.93 54.14 -19.95
C ASP A 7 20.15 52.95 -18.98
N LEU A 8 19.86 53.12 -17.69
CA LEU A 8 19.97 52.04 -16.70
C LEU A 8 18.89 50.97 -16.90
N GLY A 9 17.63 51.37 -17.11
CA GLY A 9 16.53 50.44 -17.38
C GLY A 9 16.75 49.62 -18.66
N ARG A 10 17.34 50.24 -19.70
CA ARG A 10 17.65 49.58 -20.96
C ARG A 10 18.83 48.60 -20.81
N ARG A 11 19.87 48.96 -20.05
CA ARG A 11 21.00 48.08 -19.72
C ARG A 11 20.58 46.89 -18.84
N VAL A 12 19.68 47.09 -17.86
CA VAL A 12 19.13 46.02 -17.03
C VAL A 12 18.26 45.07 -17.85
N ALA A 13 17.41 45.61 -18.75
CA ALA A 13 16.61 44.80 -19.66
C ALA A 13 17.47 43.96 -20.62
N ASP A 14 18.53 44.53 -21.18
CA ASP A 14 19.48 43.82 -22.05
C ASP A 14 20.32 42.80 -21.29
N LEU A 15 20.73 43.11 -20.06
CA LEU A 15 21.42 42.16 -19.17
C LEU A 15 20.51 40.97 -18.86
N MET A 16 19.23 41.21 -18.53
CA MET A 16 18.23 40.16 -18.29
C MET A 16 17.92 39.34 -19.56
N ARG A 17 17.91 39.96 -20.74
CA ARG A 17 17.74 39.26 -22.03
C ARG A 17 18.93 38.36 -22.36
N LYS A 18 20.16 38.82 -22.10
CA LYS A 18 21.41 38.07 -22.30
C LYS A 18 21.65 36.98 -21.23
N THR A 19 21.20 37.20 -20.00
CA THR A 19 21.36 36.25 -18.88
C THR A 19 20.16 35.33 -18.68
N GLY A 20 18.98 35.61 -19.25
CA GLY A 20 17.76 34.81 -19.09
C GLY A 20 17.90 33.33 -19.44
N ARG A 21 18.81 32.96 -20.36
CA ARG A 21 19.16 31.56 -20.64
C ARG A 21 20.13 30.93 -19.63
N LYS A 22 20.91 31.73 -18.89
CA LYS A 22 21.85 31.31 -17.84
C LYS A 22 21.27 31.38 -16.41
N ILE A 23 20.26 32.24 -16.16
CA ILE A 23 19.60 32.45 -14.86
C ILE A 23 18.89 31.18 -14.34
N ILE A 24 18.47 30.29 -15.24
CA ILE A 24 17.84 29.01 -14.87
C ILE A 24 18.81 28.10 -14.06
N ARG A 25 20.14 28.35 -14.12
CA ARG A 25 21.16 27.58 -13.41
C ARG A 25 21.66 28.17 -12.09
N PHE A 26 21.20 29.35 -11.67
CA PHE A 26 21.64 29.91 -10.38
C PHE A 26 20.75 29.40 -9.23
N PRO A 27 21.31 28.77 -8.18
CA PRO A 27 20.53 28.16 -7.10
C PRO A 27 19.89 29.17 -6.14
N LEU A 28 20.32 30.44 -6.17
CA LEU A 28 19.81 31.50 -5.29
C LEU A 28 18.65 32.27 -5.94
N PRO A 29 17.61 32.63 -5.17
CA PRO A 29 16.51 33.47 -5.64
C PRO A 29 16.97 34.89 -6.01
N MET A 30 16.33 35.46 -7.02
CA MET A 30 16.67 36.79 -7.53
C MET A 30 16.30 37.87 -6.52
N THR A 31 15.25 37.67 -5.72
CA THR A 31 14.91 38.52 -4.56
C THR A 31 16.03 38.59 -3.54
N THR A 32 16.72 37.49 -3.25
CA THR A 32 17.85 37.45 -2.32
C THR A 32 19.02 38.27 -2.86
N THR A 33 19.34 38.07 -4.14
CA THR A 33 20.52 38.70 -4.77
C THR A 33 20.28 40.19 -5.06
N LEU A 34 19.13 40.52 -5.65
CA LEU A 34 18.74 41.90 -5.95
C LEU A 34 18.34 42.64 -4.69
N GLY A 35 17.70 41.98 -3.71
CA GLY A 35 17.31 42.58 -2.45
C GLY A 35 18.51 43.08 -1.65
N SER A 36 19.55 42.27 -1.50
CA SER A 36 20.78 42.68 -0.81
C SER A 36 21.50 43.82 -1.53
N LEU A 37 21.65 43.74 -2.86
CA LEU A 37 22.28 44.81 -3.65
C LEU A 37 21.50 46.14 -3.59
N SER A 38 20.18 46.06 -3.57
CA SER A 38 19.31 47.23 -3.51
C SER A 38 19.26 47.84 -2.13
N LEU A 39 19.37 47.02 -1.09
CA LEU A 39 19.50 47.45 0.30
C LEU A 39 20.83 48.18 0.53
N ILE A 40 21.93 47.64 -0.01
CA ILE A 40 23.25 48.30 0.00
C ILE A 40 23.18 49.65 -0.72
N SER A 41 22.55 49.70 -1.90
CA SER A 41 22.36 50.94 -2.64
C SER A 41 21.48 51.95 -1.90
N TYR A 42 20.43 51.49 -1.19
CA TYR A 42 19.54 52.35 -0.40
C TYR A 42 20.25 52.96 0.81
N VAL A 43 21.05 52.16 1.53
CA VAL A 43 21.86 52.65 2.66
C VAL A 43 22.85 53.73 2.21
N GLY A 44 23.39 53.61 0.98
CA GLY A 44 24.30 54.61 0.42
C GLY A 44 23.63 55.88 -0.16
N SER A 45 22.41 55.80 -0.70
CA SER A 45 21.80 56.93 -1.44
C SER A 45 20.50 57.49 -0.85
N GLY A 46 19.86 56.77 0.08
CA GLY A 46 18.54 57.13 0.64
C GLY A 46 17.36 56.99 -0.32
N ASP A 47 17.54 56.48 -1.55
CA ASP A 47 16.47 56.42 -2.55
C ASP A 47 15.52 55.24 -2.32
N GLU A 48 14.46 55.49 -1.56
CA GLU A 48 13.41 54.53 -1.20
C GLU A 48 12.71 53.91 -2.43
N LYS A 49 12.64 54.65 -3.55
CA LYS A 49 11.98 54.16 -4.78
C LYS A 49 12.82 53.11 -5.50
N ALA A 50 14.14 53.22 -5.43
CA ALA A 50 15.05 52.24 -6.03
C ALA A 50 14.96 50.88 -5.30
N LEU A 51 14.89 50.89 -3.97
CA LEU A 51 14.74 49.68 -3.15
C LEU A 51 13.42 48.96 -3.43
N ILE A 52 12.30 49.69 -3.43
CA ILE A 52 10.96 49.12 -3.68
C ILE A 52 10.88 48.53 -5.10
N SER A 53 11.40 49.24 -6.10
CA SER A 53 11.39 48.80 -7.49
C SER A 53 12.21 47.52 -7.68
N ALA A 54 13.37 47.42 -7.04
CA ALA A 54 14.23 46.26 -7.18
C ALA A 54 13.73 45.04 -6.40
N LEU A 55 13.14 45.22 -5.20
CA LEU A 55 12.46 44.14 -4.47
C LEU A 55 11.25 43.62 -5.26
N SER A 56 10.51 44.52 -5.90
CA SER A 56 9.35 44.17 -6.74
C SER A 56 9.78 43.43 -8.00
N LEU A 57 10.86 43.87 -8.67
CA LEU A 57 11.47 43.18 -9.80
C LEU A 57 12.01 41.79 -9.43
N GLY A 58 12.67 41.66 -8.28
CA GLY A 58 13.10 40.38 -7.74
C GLY A 58 11.92 39.44 -7.51
N ALA A 59 10.85 39.92 -6.86
CA ALA A 59 9.66 39.12 -6.57
C ALA A 59 8.95 38.65 -7.85
N ILE A 60 8.84 39.52 -8.85
CA ILE A 60 8.28 39.19 -10.17
C ILE A 60 9.16 38.15 -10.89
N ALA A 61 10.48 38.29 -10.82
CA ALA A 61 11.42 37.34 -11.43
C ALA A 61 11.32 35.94 -10.79
N ASP A 62 11.24 35.87 -9.47
CA ASP A 62 11.10 34.59 -8.75
C ASP A 62 9.70 33.97 -8.96
N MET A 63 8.64 34.77 -9.00
CA MET A 63 7.30 34.30 -9.36
C MET A 63 7.27 33.73 -10.79
N SER A 64 7.89 34.43 -11.74
CA SER A 64 8.01 33.97 -13.13
C SER A 64 8.82 32.68 -13.24
N ARG A 65 9.93 32.57 -12.50
CA ARG A 65 10.76 31.36 -12.41
C ARG A 65 9.96 30.18 -11.84
N SER A 66 9.18 30.39 -10.78
CA SER A 66 8.29 29.37 -10.20
C SER A 66 7.23 28.89 -11.20
N ILE A 67 6.61 29.80 -11.94
CA ILE A 67 5.62 29.46 -12.98
C ILE A 67 6.27 28.65 -14.10
N VAL A 68 7.44 29.06 -14.58
CA VAL A 68 8.18 28.34 -15.63
C VAL A 68 8.62 26.95 -15.15
N LEU A 69 9.15 26.83 -13.93
CA LEU A 69 9.47 25.53 -13.31
C LEU A 69 8.24 24.63 -13.18
N LYS A 70 7.12 25.15 -12.67
CA LYS A 70 5.85 24.41 -12.60
C LYS A 70 5.37 23.97 -13.98
N SER A 71 5.47 24.81 -15.00
CA SER A 71 5.08 24.47 -16.37
C SER A 71 5.99 23.40 -16.99
N ARG A 72 7.31 23.48 -16.75
CA ARG A 72 8.30 22.52 -17.22
C ARG A 72 8.15 21.18 -16.50
N LEU A 73 7.90 21.20 -15.20
CA LEU A 73 7.60 20.00 -14.40
C LEU A 73 6.28 19.37 -14.83
N ARG A 74 5.22 20.16 -15.08
CA ARG A 74 3.97 19.64 -15.66
C ARG A 74 4.20 19.00 -17.02
N ARG A 75 5.04 19.60 -17.87
CA ARG A 75 5.40 19.05 -19.18
C ARG A 75 6.23 17.77 -19.05
N LEU A 76 7.25 17.74 -18.21
CA LEU A 76 8.03 16.53 -17.92
C LEU A 76 7.15 15.42 -17.33
N ARG A 77 6.27 15.74 -16.38
CA ARG A 77 5.30 14.79 -15.80
C ARG A 77 4.26 14.29 -16.81
N SER A 78 3.85 15.13 -17.78
CA SER A 78 2.99 14.69 -18.88
C SER A 78 3.69 13.75 -19.87
N GLN A 79 5.03 13.76 -19.88
CA GLN A 79 5.88 12.89 -20.69
C GLN A 79 6.37 11.65 -19.93
N GLU A 80 6.31 11.65 -18.59
CA GLU A 80 6.56 10.50 -17.74
C GLU A 80 5.46 9.45 -17.89
N SER A 81 5.85 8.17 -17.86
CA SER A 81 4.92 7.04 -17.92
C SER A 81 3.91 7.10 -16.76
N GLU A 82 2.70 6.56 -16.95
CA GLU A 82 1.69 6.46 -15.87
C GLU A 82 2.24 5.78 -14.60
N ILE A 83 3.29 4.98 -14.76
CA ILE A 83 4.01 4.29 -13.69
C ILE A 83 4.88 5.25 -12.90
N ALA A 84 5.61 6.18 -13.53
CA ALA A 84 6.34 7.24 -12.84
C ALA A 84 5.42 8.26 -12.14
N LYS A 85 4.15 8.36 -12.58
CA LYS A 85 3.11 9.10 -11.86
C LYS A 85 2.56 8.35 -10.64
N ALA A 86 2.66 7.02 -10.65
CA ALA A 86 2.19 6.13 -9.58
C ALA A 86 3.30 5.59 -8.68
N VAL A 87 4.57 5.78 -9.04
CA VAL A 87 5.75 5.30 -8.31
C VAL A 87 6.82 6.37 -8.50
N ASP A 88 7.44 6.81 -7.41
CA ASP A 88 8.51 7.80 -7.49
C ASP A 88 9.63 7.37 -8.44
N THR A 89 10.11 8.30 -9.28
CA THR A 89 11.10 8.05 -10.33
C THR A 89 12.41 7.48 -9.78
N ASP A 90 12.88 7.92 -8.61
CA ASP A 90 14.12 7.40 -8.01
C ASP A 90 13.90 6.02 -7.37
N TYR A 91 12.73 5.77 -6.81
CA TYR A 91 12.33 4.44 -6.37
C TYR A 91 12.31 3.45 -7.55
N LEU A 92 11.67 3.82 -8.65
CA LEU A 92 11.59 3.00 -9.86
C LEU A 92 12.97 2.75 -10.47
N LYS A 93 13.87 3.75 -10.49
CA LYS A 93 15.28 3.55 -10.88
C LYS A 93 15.97 2.53 -9.99
N GLY A 94 15.75 2.58 -8.68
CA GLY A 94 16.28 1.59 -7.74
C GLY A 94 15.81 0.18 -8.06
N ILE A 95 14.53 0.01 -8.38
CA ILE A 95 13.97 -1.28 -8.83
C ILE A 95 14.60 -1.72 -10.17
N ILE A 96 14.69 -0.85 -11.17
CA ILE A 96 15.30 -1.16 -12.47
C ILE A 96 16.76 -1.61 -12.28
N ASN A 97 17.52 -0.94 -11.41
CA ASN A 97 18.89 -1.33 -11.09
C ASN A 97 18.96 -2.70 -10.43
N ALA A 98 18.07 -2.99 -9.47
CA ALA A 98 18.01 -4.29 -8.80
C ALA A 98 17.64 -5.43 -9.77
N VAL A 99 16.69 -5.19 -10.69
CA VAL A 99 16.35 -6.13 -11.76
C VAL A 99 17.55 -6.38 -12.67
N ARG A 100 18.20 -5.29 -13.10
CA ARG A 100 19.36 -5.36 -13.99
C ARG A 100 20.50 -6.17 -13.37
N GLU A 101 20.81 -5.91 -12.10
CA GLU A 101 21.84 -6.64 -11.34
C GLU A 101 21.47 -8.13 -11.19
N TYR A 102 20.22 -8.42 -10.83
CA TYR A 102 19.76 -9.79 -10.61
C TYR A 102 19.83 -10.65 -11.88
N TYR A 103 19.39 -10.13 -13.03
CA TYR A 103 19.41 -10.88 -14.29
C TYR A 103 20.69 -10.71 -15.12
N GLY A 104 21.65 -9.88 -14.66
CA GLY A 104 22.86 -9.59 -15.42
C GLY A 104 22.61 -8.81 -16.73
N TYR A 105 21.52 -8.05 -16.80
CA TYR A 105 21.19 -7.24 -17.97
C TYR A 105 22.11 -6.02 -18.07
N SER A 106 22.23 -5.46 -19.27
CA SER A 106 23.09 -4.31 -19.58
C SER A 106 22.33 -3.20 -20.29
N GLY A 107 22.92 -2.01 -20.34
CA GLY A 107 22.31 -0.85 -20.96
C GLY A 107 21.20 -0.17 -20.14
N LYS A 108 20.57 0.83 -20.74
CA LYS A 108 19.50 1.62 -20.13
C LYS A 108 18.14 0.93 -20.32
N CYS A 109 17.27 1.03 -19.32
CA CYS A 109 15.85 0.68 -19.48
C CYS A 109 15.16 1.77 -20.32
N THR A 110 14.61 1.39 -21.48
CA THR A 110 14.09 2.31 -22.51
C THR A 110 12.58 2.41 -22.49
N LEU A 111 11.88 1.35 -22.08
CA LEU A 111 10.42 1.31 -22.11
C LEU A 111 9.86 0.57 -20.90
N THR A 112 8.93 1.25 -20.22
CA THR A 112 8.10 0.70 -19.15
C THR A 112 6.66 0.65 -19.63
N GLU A 113 6.21 -0.49 -20.17
CA GLU A 113 4.82 -0.64 -20.59
C GLU A 113 3.95 -1.07 -19.40
N LEU A 114 2.81 -0.41 -19.24
CA LEU A 114 1.73 -0.82 -18.36
C LEU A 114 0.91 -1.87 -19.13
N LEU A 115 1.13 -3.15 -18.85
CA LEU A 115 0.22 -4.18 -19.35
C LEU A 115 -1.04 -4.12 -18.48
N GLU A 116 -2.22 -4.21 -19.10
CA GLU A 116 -3.53 -3.96 -18.50
C GLU A 116 -3.80 -4.66 -17.15
N ASP A 117 -4.89 -4.25 -16.47
CA ASP A 117 -5.47 -4.89 -15.28
C ASP A 117 -5.37 -6.42 -15.40
N GLN A 118 -4.59 -7.06 -14.52
CA GLN A 118 -4.59 -8.53 -14.46
C GLN A 118 -6.01 -8.97 -14.07
N GLY A 119 -6.77 -9.46 -15.06
CA GLY A 119 -8.05 -10.09 -14.83
C GLY A 119 -7.84 -11.35 -14.00
N GLY A 120 -8.48 -11.43 -12.84
CA GLY A 120 -8.46 -12.63 -11.98
C GLY A 120 -8.30 -12.31 -10.50
N THR A 121 -7.43 -11.39 -10.11
CA THR A 121 -7.08 -11.28 -8.69
C THR A 121 -8.00 -10.32 -7.92
N ALA A 122 -9.28 -10.66 -7.78
CA ALA A 122 -10.13 -10.04 -6.76
C ALA A 122 -9.71 -10.42 -5.32
N VAL A 123 -8.60 -11.15 -5.22
CA VAL A 123 -7.80 -11.59 -4.05
C VAL A 123 -7.49 -10.44 -3.07
N PHE A 124 -7.32 -9.19 -3.51
CA PHE A 124 -6.79 -8.15 -2.62
C PHE A 124 -7.79 -7.11 -2.14
N ARG A 125 -7.87 -6.98 -0.80
CA ARG A 125 -8.74 -6.06 -0.03
C ARG A 125 -8.37 -4.57 -0.22
N GLY A 126 -8.47 -4.05 -1.44
CA GLY A 126 -8.32 -2.62 -1.75
C GLY A 126 -6.94 -2.17 -2.27
N GLY A 127 -6.14 -3.11 -2.77
CA GLY A 127 -4.95 -2.85 -3.58
C GLY A 127 -5.25 -2.74 -5.08
N TYR A 128 -4.20 -2.61 -5.90
CA TYR A 128 -4.26 -2.80 -7.36
C TYR A 128 -2.93 -3.40 -7.85
N PHE A 129 -2.98 -4.08 -9.00
CA PHE A 129 -1.80 -4.62 -9.67
C PHE A 129 -1.50 -3.81 -10.92
N ILE A 130 -0.22 -3.67 -11.19
CA ILE A 130 0.27 -3.15 -12.45
C ILE A 130 1.29 -4.15 -12.98
N ASN A 131 1.07 -4.66 -14.19
CA ASN A 131 2.10 -5.38 -14.91
C ASN A 131 3.06 -4.39 -15.55
N LEU A 132 4.34 -4.62 -15.36
CA LEU A 132 5.43 -3.78 -15.84
C LEU A 132 6.31 -4.61 -16.75
N SER A 133 6.59 -4.09 -17.94
CA SER A 133 7.64 -4.63 -18.81
C SER A 133 8.80 -3.64 -18.83
N PHE A 134 9.97 -4.04 -18.35
CA PHE A 134 11.23 -3.29 -18.47
C PHE A 134 12.03 -3.82 -19.66
N LYS A 135 12.17 -3.01 -20.71
CA LYS A 135 12.98 -3.34 -21.89
C LYS A 135 14.35 -2.69 -21.80
N PHE A 136 15.41 -3.47 -21.95
CA PHE A 136 16.80 -3.02 -21.85
C PHE A 136 17.43 -2.87 -23.25
N GLU A 137 18.43 -1.99 -23.38
CA GLU A 137 19.10 -1.69 -24.66
C GLU A 137 19.82 -2.89 -25.28
N ASP A 138 20.16 -3.90 -24.48
CA ASP A 138 20.74 -5.16 -24.92
C ASP A 138 19.72 -6.16 -25.49
N GLY A 139 18.45 -5.76 -25.58
CA GLY A 139 17.36 -6.59 -26.10
C GLY A 139 16.66 -7.44 -25.04
N ASN A 140 17.14 -7.45 -23.79
CA ASN A 140 16.52 -8.20 -22.72
C ASN A 140 15.24 -7.54 -22.21
N GLU A 141 14.31 -8.36 -21.71
CA GLU A 141 13.05 -7.91 -21.11
C GLU A 141 12.89 -8.53 -19.71
N ALA A 142 12.55 -7.70 -18.72
CA ALA A 142 12.07 -8.18 -17.42
C ALA A 142 10.61 -7.80 -17.25
N ARG A 143 9.78 -8.77 -16.85
CA ARG A 143 8.37 -8.53 -16.52
C ARG A 143 8.17 -8.63 -15.02
N LEU A 144 7.55 -7.60 -14.45
CA LEU A 144 7.21 -7.54 -13.03
C LEU A 144 5.71 -7.33 -12.84
N PHE A 145 5.20 -7.71 -11.67
CA PHE A 145 3.96 -7.17 -11.14
C PHE A 145 4.24 -6.25 -9.96
N PHE A 146 3.62 -5.08 -9.98
CA PHE A 146 3.61 -4.14 -8.86
C PHE A 146 2.30 -4.29 -8.10
N LYS A 147 2.41 -4.65 -6.82
CA LYS A 147 1.29 -4.81 -5.90
C LYS A 147 1.21 -3.59 -4.98
N TYR A 148 0.16 -2.79 -5.12
CA TYR A 148 -0.12 -1.70 -4.21
C TYR A 148 -0.90 -2.17 -2.98
N SER A 149 -0.43 -1.83 -1.77
CA SER A 149 -1.10 -2.13 -0.50
C SER A 149 -1.30 -0.84 0.31
N ARG A 150 -2.51 -0.63 0.85
CA ARG A 150 -2.78 0.52 1.73
C ARG A 150 -2.12 0.39 3.11
N SER A 151 -1.75 -0.82 3.53
CA SER A 151 -1.14 -1.07 4.85
C SER A 151 0.09 -1.95 4.70
N ASN A 152 1.27 -1.37 4.97
CA ASN A 152 2.58 -2.05 4.83
C ASN A 152 2.91 -2.95 6.04
N LYS A 153 1.90 -3.43 6.75
CA LYS A 153 2.06 -4.37 7.85
C LYS A 153 1.86 -5.80 7.35
N SER A 154 2.57 -6.16 6.29
CA SER A 154 2.62 -7.52 5.80
C SER A 154 4.05 -8.04 5.90
N ILE A 155 4.17 -9.33 6.18
CA ILE A 155 5.46 -10.01 6.34
C ILE A 155 6.08 -10.38 4.98
N GLY A 156 5.23 -10.53 3.95
CA GLY A 156 5.60 -10.96 2.59
C GLY A 156 6.86 -10.30 2.02
N PRO A 157 7.04 -8.96 2.12
CA PRO A 157 8.23 -8.28 1.62
C PRO A 157 9.55 -8.75 2.23
N GLU A 158 9.55 -9.08 3.52
CA GLU A 158 10.76 -9.51 4.24
C GLU A 158 10.95 -11.02 4.11
N LEU A 159 9.84 -11.77 4.06
CA LEU A 159 9.86 -13.23 3.96
C LEU A 159 10.21 -13.75 2.55
N THR A 160 9.68 -13.13 1.49
CA THR A 160 9.88 -13.58 0.11
C THR A 160 11.36 -13.66 -0.29
N PRO A 161 12.23 -12.65 0.01
CA PRO A 161 13.66 -12.76 -0.23
C PRO A 161 14.34 -13.89 0.53
N ILE A 162 13.92 -14.14 1.77
CA ILE A 162 14.47 -15.19 2.62
C ILE A 162 14.17 -16.54 2.01
N LEU A 163 12.89 -16.81 1.70
CA LEU A 163 12.48 -18.04 1.02
C LEU A 163 13.28 -18.25 -0.27
N ARG A 164 13.44 -17.20 -1.09
CA ARG A 164 14.23 -17.31 -2.33
C ARG A 164 15.72 -17.56 -2.10
N SER A 165 16.31 -16.99 -1.06
CA SER A 165 17.72 -17.23 -0.72
C SER A 165 17.97 -18.66 -0.24
N MET A 166 16.93 -19.34 0.24
CA MET A 166 16.96 -20.73 0.69
C MET A 166 16.68 -21.73 -0.44
N GLY A 167 16.46 -21.26 -1.67
CA GLY A 167 16.26 -22.12 -2.85
C GLY A 167 14.81 -22.43 -3.18
N TYR A 168 13.82 -21.83 -2.50
CA TYR A 168 12.40 -22.00 -2.83
C TYR A 168 12.03 -21.23 -4.12
N ASP A 169 12.31 -21.82 -5.27
CA ASP A 169 12.14 -21.22 -6.60
C ASP A 169 10.68 -21.02 -7.04
N PHE A 170 9.75 -21.76 -6.44
CA PHE A 170 8.30 -21.59 -6.63
C PHE A 170 7.75 -20.31 -5.96
N VAL A 171 8.55 -19.61 -5.15
CA VAL A 171 8.20 -18.29 -4.61
C VAL A 171 8.67 -17.22 -5.62
N PRO A 172 7.85 -16.21 -5.99
CA PRO A 172 8.28 -15.18 -6.93
C PRO A 172 9.42 -14.33 -6.35
N LYS A 173 10.40 -13.94 -7.17
CA LYS A 173 11.43 -12.99 -6.72
C LYS A 173 10.79 -11.63 -6.41
N SER A 174 11.06 -11.07 -5.23
CA SER A 174 10.72 -9.68 -4.91
C SER A 174 11.90 -8.74 -5.15
N PHE A 175 11.60 -7.55 -5.64
CA PHE A 175 12.56 -6.48 -5.93
C PHE A 175 12.33 -5.30 -4.99
N PHE A 176 13.41 -4.83 -4.37
CA PHE A 176 13.43 -3.66 -3.50
C PHE A 176 14.51 -2.68 -3.96
N PRO A 177 14.28 -1.36 -3.84
CA PRO A 177 15.35 -0.41 -4.02
C PRO A 177 16.42 -0.61 -2.94
N SER A 178 17.67 -0.29 -3.26
CA SER A 178 18.76 -0.26 -2.28
C SER A 178 18.42 0.68 -1.12
N GLN A 179 18.96 0.43 0.07
CA GLN A 179 18.66 1.23 1.27
C GLN A 179 18.89 2.74 1.06
N HIS A 180 19.81 3.12 0.16
CA HIS A 180 20.12 4.51 -0.19
C HIS A 180 19.08 5.20 -1.07
N THR A 181 18.18 4.46 -1.72
CA THR A 181 17.11 4.99 -2.59
C THR A 181 15.72 4.92 -1.95
N ARG A 182 15.62 4.48 -0.68
CA ARG A 182 14.36 4.53 0.06
C ARG A 182 14.02 5.99 0.38
N LEU A 183 13.09 6.56 -0.39
CA LEU A 183 12.48 7.85 -0.09
C LEU A 183 11.84 7.79 1.29
N ASP A 184 12.35 8.63 2.18
CA ASP A 184 11.87 8.92 3.52
C ASP A 184 11.42 7.70 4.35
N ALA A 185 12.20 7.38 5.39
CA ALA A 185 11.91 6.32 6.37
C ALA A 185 10.52 6.44 7.03
N ARG A 186 9.81 7.56 6.84
CA ARG A 186 8.45 7.81 7.30
C ARG A 186 7.36 7.12 6.48
N HIS A 187 7.59 6.84 5.19
CA HIS A 187 6.59 6.21 4.30
C HIS A 187 7.14 5.08 3.40
N PRO A 188 8.03 4.20 3.88
CA PRO A 188 8.59 3.16 3.05
C PRO A 188 7.47 2.19 2.63
N ASN A 189 7.40 1.88 1.33
CA ASN A 189 6.79 0.67 0.78
C ASN A 189 5.29 0.68 0.45
N ARG A 190 4.71 1.74 -0.13
CA ARG A 190 3.27 1.64 -0.51
C ARG A 190 2.98 0.65 -1.65
N GLY A 191 3.99 0.03 -2.24
CA GLY A 191 3.80 -1.17 -3.04
C GLY A 191 5.05 -2.03 -3.11
N GLN A 192 4.88 -3.22 -3.65
CA GLN A 192 5.86 -4.29 -3.69
C GLN A 192 6.04 -4.69 -5.15
N PHE A 193 7.27 -4.92 -5.58
CA PHE A 193 7.59 -5.36 -6.94
C PHE A 193 7.98 -6.83 -6.87
N TYR A 194 7.36 -7.62 -7.71
CA TYR A 194 7.63 -9.04 -7.82
C TYR A 194 7.82 -9.41 -9.28
N GLU A 195 8.58 -10.46 -9.52
CA GLU A 195 8.68 -11.09 -10.82
C GLU A 195 7.30 -11.54 -11.33
N LEU A 196 6.99 -11.25 -12.59
CA LEU A 196 5.75 -11.70 -13.21
C LEU A 196 5.87 -13.17 -13.60
N MET A 197 5.15 -14.03 -12.90
CA MET A 197 5.03 -15.45 -13.27
C MET A 197 4.17 -15.58 -14.52
N GLN A 198 4.76 -15.98 -15.65
CA GLN A 198 4.01 -16.24 -16.87
C GLN A 198 3.24 -17.55 -16.70
N GLY A 199 1.93 -17.50 -16.47
CA GLY A 199 1.11 -18.69 -16.27
C GLY A 199 -0.37 -18.36 -16.11
N GLN A 200 -1.18 -19.40 -15.84
CA GLN A 200 -2.58 -19.23 -15.47
C GLN A 200 -2.74 -19.47 -13.97
N SER A 201 -3.54 -18.63 -13.29
CA SER A 201 -3.91 -18.98 -11.92
C SER A 201 -4.75 -20.24 -11.92
N LEU A 202 -4.62 -21.04 -10.86
CA LEU A 202 -5.49 -22.21 -10.66
C LEU A 202 -6.97 -21.77 -10.66
N GLU A 203 -7.28 -20.60 -10.10
CA GLU A 203 -8.61 -19.99 -10.20
C GLU A 203 -9.11 -19.86 -11.65
N LYS A 204 -8.28 -19.30 -12.54
CA LYS A 204 -8.65 -19.12 -13.95
C LYS A 204 -8.83 -20.48 -14.62
N MET A 205 -7.99 -21.45 -14.33
CA MET A 205 -8.11 -22.81 -14.87
C MET A 205 -9.41 -23.49 -14.43
N LEU A 206 -9.77 -23.34 -13.14
CA LEU A 206 -11.03 -23.84 -12.59
C LEU A 206 -12.24 -23.15 -13.23
N MET A 207 -12.18 -21.84 -13.42
CA MET A 207 -13.28 -21.05 -14.00
C MET A 207 -13.49 -21.30 -15.50
N LEU A 208 -12.41 -21.51 -16.28
CA LEU A 208 -12.49 -21.84 -17.71
C LEU A 208 -13.08 -23.24 -17.98
N GLY A 209 -13.20 -24.09 -16.96
CA GLY A 209 -13.78 -25.43 -17.06
C GLY A 209 -15.30 -25.52 -16.87
N GLU A 210 -16.01 -24.39 -16.91
CA GLU A 210 -17.48 -24.14 -16.98
C GLU A 210 -18.49 -25.30 -16.78
N SER A 211 -18.32 -26.14 -15.77
CA SER A 211 -19.43 -26.90 -15.21
C SER A 211 -19.42 -26.78 -13.70
N SER A 212 -20.56 -26.36 -13.14
CA SER A 212 -20.81 -26.18 -11.70
C SER A 212 -20.69 -27.49 -10.88
N SER A 213 -20.38 -28.60 -11.54
CA SER A 213 -20.10 -29.91 -10.98
C SER A 213 -18.67 -30.33 -11.33
N MET A 214 -17.66 -29.62 -10.84
CA MET A 214 -16.29 -30.09 -10.96
C MET A 214 -16.10 -31.30 -10.03
N ASN A 215 -16.16 -32.50 -10.60
CA ASN A 215 -15.49 -33.65 -10.01
C ASN A 215 -13.98 -33.38 -10.13
N ALA A 216 -13.38 -32.88 -9.05
CA ALA A 216 -11.96 -32.50 -8.98
C ALA A 216 -11.01 -33.62 -9.47
N ASP A 217 -11.42 -34.88 -9.38
CA ASP A 217 -10.64 -36.04 -9.88
C ASP A 217 -10.61 -36.19 -11.40
N SER A 218 -11.63 -35.72 -12.12
CA SER A 218 -11.86 -36.14 -13.52
C SER A 218 -10.93 -35.51 -14.56
N SER A 219 -10.14 -34.50 -14.18
CA SER A 219 -9.29 -33.80 -15.15
C SER A 219 -7.79 -34.11 -15.03
N GLY A 220 -7.30 -34.65 -13.90
CA GLY A 220 -5.84 -34.76 -13.67
C GLY A 220 -5.09 -33.42 -13.77
N ARG A 221 -5.79 -32.28 -13.77
CA ARG A 221 -5.23 -30.95 -14.08
C ARG A 221 -4.80 -30.15 -12.87
N ILE A 222 -5.21 -30.55 -11.65
CA ILE A 222 -4.83 -29.83 -10.44
C ILE A 222 -3.78 -30.64 -9.71
N PRO A 223 -2.51 -30.21 -9.71
CA PRO A 223 -1.44 -30.95 -9.06
C PRO A 223 -1.45 -30.61 -7.55
N LEU A 224 -2.55 -30.88 -6.84
CA LEU A 224 -2.65 -30.62 -5.39
C LEU A 224 -1.57 -31.34 -4.60
N SER A 225 -1.25 -32.58 -4.99
CA SER A 225 -0.11 -33.30 -4.44
C SER A 225 1.22 -32.56 -4.61
N ASP A 226 1.48 -31.97 -5.79
CA ASP A 226 2.69 -31.15 -6.03
C ASP A 226 2.66 -29.84 -5.23
N ILE A 227 1.50 -29.17 -5.17
CA ILE A 227 1.31 -27.96 -4.34
C ILE A 227 1.67 -28.28 -2.88
N PHE A 228 1.10 -29.34 -2.34
CA PHE A 228 1.34 -29.73 -0.96
C PHE A 228 2.76 -30.24 -0.73
N SER A 229 3.34 -30.99 -1.68
CA SER A 229 4.74 -31.42 -1.61
C SER A 229 5.70 -30.23 -1.57
N ARG A 230 5.50 -29.22 -2.42
CA ARG A 230 6.32 -28.00 -2.43
C ARG A 230 6.13 -27.19 -1.16
N MET A 231 4.89 -26.98 -0.71
CA MET A 231 4.63 -26.29 0.55
C MET A 231 5.20 -27.02 1.76
N PHE A 232 5.21 -28.36 1.75
CA PHE A 232 5.77 -29.15 2.84
C PHE A 232 7.28 -28.93 3.00
N SER A 233 8.01 -28.66 1.92
CA SER A 233 9.43 -28.29 2.00
C SER A 233 9.66 -27.01 2.84
N ILE A 234 8.73 -26.04 2.79
CA ILE A 234 8.76 -24.85 3.64
C ILE A 234 8.36 -25.19 5.08
N TYR A 235 7.33 -26.02 5.27
CA TYR A 235 6.84 -26.40 6.60
C TYR A 235 7.88 -27.15 7.42
N ALA A 236 8.66 -28.02 6.77
CA ALA A 236 9.69 -28.85 7.40
C ALA A 236 11.00 -28.11 7.70
N ASP A 237 11.13 -26.84 7.30
CA ASP A 237 12.36 -26.08 7.46
C ASP A 237 12.44 -25.38 8.82
N ASN A 238 13.21 -25.98 9.73
CA ASN A 238 13.42 -25.46 11.08
C ASN A 238 14.09 -24.07 11.12
N HIS A 239 14.89 -23.70 10.10
CA HIS A 239 15.52 -22.37 10.06
C HIS A 239 14.49 -21.26 9.78
N LEU A 240 13.42 -21.60 9.05
CA LEU A 240 12.32 -20.66 8.80
C LEU A 240 11.51 -20.39 10.04
N VAL A 241 11.36 -21.34 10.96
CA VAL A 241 10.57 -21.15 12.19
C VAL A 241 11.15 -19.99 13.01
N GLU A 242 12.46 -20.03 13.30
CA GLU A 242 13.11 -19.01 14.13
C GLU A 242 13.12 -17.64 13.43
N THR A 243 13.43 -17.63 12.14
CA THR A 243 13.39 -16.40 11.32
C THR A 243 11.98 -15.80 11.29
N SER A 244 10.96 -16.64 11.19
CA SER A 244 9.56 -16.23 11.12
C SER A 244 9.05 -15.71 12.46
N LYS A 245 9.46 -16.26 13.60
CA LYS A 245 9.10 -15.74 14.94
C LYS A 245 9.48 -14.27 15.07
N HIS A 246 10.73 -13.93 14.77
CA HIS A 246 11.22 -12.55 14.84
C HIS A 246 10.44 -11.61 13.90
N LEU A 247 10.15 -12.05 12.67
CA LEU A 247 9.35 -11.27 11.73
C LEU A 247 7.91 -11.08 12.23
N LEU A 248 7.28 -12.12 12.77
CA LEU A 248 5.87 -12.07 13.17
C LEU A 248 5.64 -11.25 14.44
N GLU A 249 6.56 -11.29 15.40
CA GLU A 249 6.56 -10.39 16.56
C GLU A 249 6.55 -8.92 16.13
N LYS A 250 7.36 -8.59 15.12
CA LYS A 250 7.42 -7.25 14.53
C LYS A 250 6.10 -6.84 13.86
N TYR A 251 5.40 -7.76 13.20
CA TYR A 251 4.19 -7.45 12.43
C TYR A 251 2.86 -7.63 13.19
N LYS A 252 2.84 -8.26 14.38
CA LYS A 252 1.63 -8.55 15.18
C LYS A 252 0.49 -9.13 14.33
N SER A 253 0.80 -10.03 13.39
CA SER A 253 -0.07 -10.37 12.26
C SER A 253 -1.18 -11.36 12.58
N HIS A 254 -1.27 -11.89 13.80
CA HIS A 254 -2.25 -12.92 14.10
C HIS A 254 -3.69 -12.38 14.13
N LYS A 255 -4.44 -12.63 13.06
CA LYS A 255 -5.89 -12.42 13.01
C LYS A 255 -6.59 -13.76 13.20
N SER A 256 -6.88 -14.12 14.44
CA SER A 256 -7.74 -15.26 14.71
C SER A 256 -9.14 -15.08 14.09
N LEU A 257 -9.81 -16.17 13.71
CA LEU A 257 -11.23 -16.19 13.30
C LEU A 257 -12.11 -15.41 14.28
N ILE A 258 -11.77 -15.50 15.57
CA ILE A 258 -12.40 -14.80 16.68
C ILE A 258 -12.44 -13.28 16.42
N ASN A 259 -11.39 -12.69 15.87
CA ASN A 259 -11.37 -11.26 15.48
C ASN A 259 -12.28 -10.94 14.28
N LEU A 260 -12.52 -11.91 13.37
CA LEU A 260 -13.41 -11.75 12.23
C LEU A 260 -14.90 -11.80 12.65
N ILE A 261 -15.21 -12.63 13.65
CA ILE A 261 -16.57 -12.79 14.22
C ILE A 261 -16.88 -11.66 15.22
N LYS A 262 -15.90 -11.23 16.05
CA LYS A 262 -15.99 -10.13 17.04
C LYS A 262 -16.14 -8.71 16.45
N SER A 263 -16.50 -8.55 15.17
CA SER A 263 -16.90 -7.25 14.57
C SER A 263 -18.00 -6.56 15.42
N PRO A 264 -18.39 -5.28 15.23
CA PRO A 264 -19.32 -4.55 16.14
C PRO A 264 -20.66 -5.23 16.47
N GLN A 265 -21.04 -6.28 15.74
CA GLN A 265 -22.14 -7.20 16.03
C GLN A 265 -21.82 -8.26 17.12
N GLY A 266 -20.58 -8.31 17.58
CA GLY A 266 -19.98 -9.36 18.41
C GLY A 266 -20.55 -9.44 19.82
N LYS A 267 -21.08 -8.33 20.36
CA LYS A 267 -21.83 -8.35 21.62
C LYS A 267 -23.04 -9.30 21.57
N LYS A 268 -23.62 -9.56 20.39
CA LYS A 268 -24.78 -10.43 20.22
C LYS A 268 -24.41 -11.93 20.28
N TYR A 269 -23.14 -12.28 20.06
CA TYR A 269 -22.66 -13.66 19.94
C TYR A 269 -21.44 -13.92 20.83
N GLU A 270 -21.25 -13.07 21.84
CA GLU A 270 -20.05 -13.03 22.67
C GLU A 270 -19.81 -14.37 23.37
N HIS A 271 -20.88 -15.01 23.84
CA HIS A 271 -20.83 -16.31 24.51
C HIS A 271 -20.17 -17.39 23.64
N PHE A 272 -20.71 -17.66 22.45
CA PHE A 272 -20.13 -18.63 21.50
C PHE A 272 -18.70 -18.25 21.13
N THR A 273 -18.43 -16.98 20.81
CA THR A 273 -17.08 -16.57 20.41
C THR A 273 -16.04 -16.69 21.52
N ASN A 274 -16.44 -16.51 22.79
CA ASN A 274 -15.56 -16.65 23.93
C ASN A 274 -15.32 -18.12 24.28
N MET A 275 -16.35 -18.96 24.18
CA MET A 275 -16.18 -20.42 24.30
C MET A 275 -15.25 -20.95 23.22
N LEU A 276 -15.46 -20.53 21.97
CA LEU A 276 -14.60 -20.91 20.86
C LEU A 276 -13.16 -20.45 21.08
N ASP A 277 -12.93 -19.19 21.47
CA ASP A 277 -11.60 -18.65 21.82
C ASP A 277 -10.93 -19.46 22.94
N SER A 278 -11.69 -19.82 23.98
CA SER A 278 -11.18 -20.62 25.08
C SER A 278 -10.76 -22.02 24.63
N GLU A 279 -11.56 -22.68 23.80
CA GLU A 279 -11.24 -24.02 23.28
C GLU A 279 -10.05 -23.98 22.31
N PHE A 280 -9.97 -22.95 21.46
CA PHE A 280 -8.82 -22.73 20.58
C PHE A 280 -7.53 -22.56 21.38
N ARG A 281 -7.53 -21.70 22.41
CA ARG A 281 -6.34 -21.53 23.26
C ARG A 281 -5.93 -22.84 23.91
N LYS A 282 -6.90 -23.56 24.49
CA LYS A 282 -6.64 -24.87 25.11
C LYS A 282 -5.97 -25.86 24.15
N LEU A 283 -6.36 -25.88 22.88
CA LEU A 283 -5.84 -26.82 21.89
C LEU A 283 -4.52 -26.38 21.25
N PHE A 284 -4.29 -25.08 21.10
CA PHE A 284 -3.23 -24.56 20.23
C PHE A 284 -2.19 -23.68 20.93
N GLU A 285 -2.41 -23.27 22.18
CA GLU A 285 -1.45 -22.42 22.92
C GLU A 285 -0.10 -23.09 23.15
N SER A 286 -0.08 -24.43 23.30
CA SER A 286 1.14 -25.21 23.43
C SER A 286 1.53 -25.98 22.17
N ALA A 287 0.80 -25.82 21.07
CA ALA A 287 1.09 -26.54 19.83
C ALA A 287 2.38 -25.99 19.21
N GLU A 288 3.23 -26.89 18.73
CA GLU A 288 4.30 -26.49 17.82
C GLU A 288 3.71 -25.78 16.61
N THR A 289 4.46 -24.85 16.03
CA THR A 289 4.01 -24.09 14.86
C THR A 289 5.16 -23.91 13.89
N THR A 290 4.84 -23.91 12.60
CA THR A 290 5.78 -23.62 11.52
C THR A 290 5.23 -22.51 10.63
N LEU A 291 6.06 -22.03 9.70
CA LEU A 291 5.66 -21.00 8.75
C LEU A 291 4.61 -21.56 7.79
N ILE A 292 3.40 -20.99 7.83
CA ILE A 292 2.32 -21.24 6.87
C ILE A 292 2.08 -20.00 6.01
N HIS A 293 1.51 -20.19 4.82
CA HIS A 293 1.12 -19.12 3.90
C HIS A 293 -0.03 -18.27 4.45
N GLY A 294 -1.02 -18.90 5.08
CA GLY A 294 -2.13 -18.21 5.77
C GLY A 294 -3.22 -17.62 4.85
N ASP A 295 -3.07 -17.76 3.52
CA ASP A 295 -4.08 -17.44 2.50
C ASP A 295 -3.83 -18.29 1.24
N LEU A 296 -3.50 -19.57 1.42
CA LEU A 296 -3.22 -20.49 0.32
C LEU A 296 -4.52 -20.88 -0.38
N HIS A 297 -4.80 -20.26 -1.53
CA HIS A 297 -6.01 -20.53 -2.31
C HIS A 297 -5.74 -20.52 -3.82
N GLN A 298 -6.70 -20.96 -4.63
CA GLN A 298 -6.56 -21.10 -6.08
C GLN A 298 -6.14 -19.81 -6.82
N GLY A 299 -6.45 -18.62 -6.28
CA GLY A 299 -6.00 -17.34 -6.85
C GLY A 299 -4.51 -17.03 -6.61
N ASN A 300 -3.87 -17.71 -5.65
CA ASN A 300 -2.48 -17.50 -5.23
C ASN A 300 -1.53 -18.60 -5.76
N ILE A 301 -2.05 -19.49 -6.59
CA ILE A 301 -1.30 -20.56 -7.25
C ILE A 301 -1.29 -20.24 -8.74
N ILE A 302 -0.09 -20.06 -9.30
CA ILE A 302 0.13 -19.85 -10.73
C ILE A 302 0.78 -21.11 -11.30
N ILE A 303 0.18 -21.66 -12.36
CA ILE A 303 0.64 -22.87 -13.03
C ILE A 303 1.12 -22.49 -14.43
N ASN A 304 2.35 -22.90 -14.75
CA ASN A 304 2.97 -22.87 -16.07
C ASN A 304 3.75 -24.18 -16.26
N ASP A 305 4.96 -24.14 -16.83
CA ASP A 305 5.88 -25.29 -16.84
C ASP A 305 6.29 -25.73 -15.42
N ASN A 306 6.10 -24.84 -14.44
CA ASN A 306 6.34 -25.00 -13.02
C ASN A 306 5.12 -24.56 -12.19
N LEU A 307 5.18 -24.82 -10.88
CA LEU A 307 4.24 -24.31 -9.91
C LEU A 307 4.82 -23.09 -9.21
N HIS A 308 4.03 -22.02 -9.07
CA HIS A 308 4.40 -20.84 -8.30
C HIS A 308 3.34 -20.47 -7.27
N ILE A 309 3.77 -20.08 -6.07
CA ILE A 309 2.92 -19.66 -4.95
C ILE A 309 3.24 -18.21 -4.62
N ILE A 310 2.26 -17.35 -4.84
CA ILE A 310 2.37 -15.91 -4.67
C ILE A 310 1.59 -15.46 -3.43
N ASP A 311 1.83 -14.22 -3.00
CA ASP A 311 1.08 -13.56 -1.92
C ASP A 311 1.36 -14.03 -0.49
N TRP A 312 2.63 -14.02 -0.11
CA TRP A 312 3.09 -14.31 1.25
C TRP A 312 2.81 -13.20 2.27
N ASP A 313 1.92 -12.25 1.98
CA ASP A 313 1.65 -11.09 2.85
C ASP A 313 0.98 -11.49 4.18
N THR A 314 0.23 -12.58 4.18
CA THR A 314 -0.51 -13.13 5.32
C THR A 314 0.20 -14.28 6.01
N ALA A 315 1.44 -14.56 5.62
CA ALA A 315 2.19 -15.66 6.20
C ALA A 315 2.29 -15.50 7.72
N GLN A 316 2.19 -16.62 8.42
CA GLN A 316 2.13 -16.65 9.88
C GLN A 316 2.67 -17.97 10.41
N LEU A 317 2.89 -18.05 11.72
CA LEU A 317 3.14 -19.32 12.38
C LEU A 317 1.79 -20.00 12.62
N GLY A 318 1.71 -21.27 12.27
CA GLY A 318 0.53 -22.08 12.45
C GLY A 318 0.80 -23.55 12.15
N ILE A 319 -0.29 -24.30 12.06
CA ILE A 319 -0.26 -25.73 11.72
C ILE A 319 -0.45 -25.87 10.21
N PRO A 320 0.42 -26.61 9.48
CA PRO A 320 0.33 -26.80 8.03
C PRO A 320 -1.04 -27.24 7.52
N TYR A 321 -1.77 -28.03 8.32
CA TYR A 321 -3.12 -28.48 8.02
C TYR A 321 -4.11 -27.34 7.73
N TYR A 322 -3.90 -26.12 8.25
CA TYR A 322 -4.70 -24.95 7.88
C TYR A 322 -4.63 -24.64 6.39
N ASP A 323 -3.42 -24.53 5.83
CA ASP A 323 -3.24 -24.23 4.41
C ASP A 323 -3.75 -25.38 3.53
N PHE A 324 -3.49 -26.63 3.95
CA PHE A 324 -3.99 -27.82 3.27
C PHE A 324 -5.52 -27.82 3.18
N PHE A 325 -6.19 -27.74 4.32
CA PHE A 325 -7.63 -27.90 4.41
C PHE A 325 -8.36 -26.70 3.82
N TYR A 326 -7.82 -25.49 4.00
CA TYR A 326 -8.35 -24.28 3.36
C TYR A 326 -8.32 -24.41 1.84
N LEU A 327 -7.19 -24.80 1.25
CA LEU A 327 -7.08 -24.99 -0.19
C LEU A 327 -8.03 -26.11 -0.67
N ALA A 328 -8.11 -27.22 0.06
CA ALA A 328 -8.98 -28.34 -0.30
C ALA A 328 -10.46 -27.92 -0.37
N VAL A 329 -10.96 -27.22 0.66
CA VAL A 329 -12.37 -26.79 0.69
C VAL A 329 -12.66 -25.72 -0.35
N ILE A 330 -11.77 -24.73 -0.52
CA ILE A 330 -12.03 -23.62 -1.45
C ILE A 330 -11.99 -24.03 -2.93
N THR A 331 -11.35 -25.17 -3.22
CA THR A 331 -11.29 -25.77 -4.56
C THR A 331 -12.31 -26.90 -4.76
N ASP A 332 -13.16 -27.17 -3.76
CA ASP A 332 -14.07 -28.34 -3.72
C ASP A 332 -13.36 -29.71 -3.78
N PHE A 333 -12.04 -29.75 -3.55
CA PHE A 333 -11.28 -30.99 -3.50
C PHE A 333 -11.63 -31.85 -2.28
N ASP A 334 -12.17 -31.26 -1.21
CA ASP A 334 -12.68 -32.00 -0.03
C ASP A 334 -13.79 -33.03 -0.35
N ARG A 335 -14.27 -33.06 -1.60
CA ARG A 335 -15.32 -33.95 -2.11
C ARG A 335 -14.81 -34.97 -3.12
N SER A 336 -13.54 -34.88 -3.49
CA SER A 336 -12.88 -35.84 -4.37
C SER A 336 -12.86 -37.23 -3.73
N GLN A 337 -12.89 -38.29 -4.54
CA GLN A 337 -12.70 -39.66 -4.07
C GLN A 337 -11.28 -39.88 -3.54
N SER A 338 -10.30 -39.14 -4.06
CA SER A 338 -8.90 -39.19 -3.61
C SER A 338 -8.60 -38.30 -2.40
N PHE A 339 -9.56 -37.48 -1.94
CA PHE A 339 -9.35 -36.54 -0.83
C PHE A 339 -8.83 -37.23 0.43
N GLU A 340 -9.48 -38.31 0.86
CA GLU A 340 -9.10 -39.02 2.10
C GLU A 340 -7.67 -39.56 2.00
N GLN A 341 -7.30 -40.15 0.87
CA GLN A 341 -5.93 -40.64 0.63
C GLN A 341 -4.89 -39.51 0.68
N VAL A 342 -5.16 -38.38 0.01
CA VAL A 342 -4.23 -37.23 -0.03
C VAL A 342 -4.15 -36.56 1.34
N ARG A 343 -5.27 -36.45 2.07
CA ARG A 343 -5.31 -35.96 3.44
C ARG A 343 -4.49 -36.84 4.36
N ASP A 344 -4.68 -38.15 4.32
CA ASP A 344 -3.98 -39.08 5.20
C ASP A 344 -2.47 -39.08 4.93
N GLN A 345 -2.07 -38.98 3.67
CA GLN A 345 -0.67 -38.78 3.30
C GLN A 345 -0.12 -37.45 3.84
N PHE A 346 -0.87 -36.35 3.73
CA PHE A 346 -0.47 -35.06 4.26
C PHE A 346 -0.34 -35.07 5.79
N VAL A 347 -1.33 -35.65 6.49
CA VAL A 347 -1.32 -35.76 7.95
C VAL A 347 -0.16 -36.63 8.42
N LYS A 348 0.16 -37.71 7.69
CA LYS A 348 1.33 -38.53 7.96
C LYS A 348 2.62 -37.70 7.85
N LEU A 349 2.82 -36.96 6.75
CA LEU A 349 3.99 -36.09 6.61
C LEU A 349 4.05 -35.04 7.71
N GLN A 350 2.93 -34.39 8.03
CA GLN A 350 2.86 -33.42 9.12
C GLN A 350 3.29 -34.03 10.46
N SER A 351 2.91 -35.28 10.74
CA SER A 351 3.31 -35.95 11.99
C SER A 351 4.82 -36.19 12.10
N GLU A 352 5.56 -36.17 10.99
CA GLU A 352 7.03 -36.28 11.00
C GLU A 352 7.71 -35.01 11.52
N ILE A 353 7.09 -33.84 11.31
CA ILE A 353 7.62 -32.54 11.73
C ILE A 353 6.91 -31.95 12.96
N MET A 354 5.68 -32.40 13.24
CA MET A 354 4.81 -31.91 14.31
C MET A 354 4.02 -33.09 14.91
N PRO A 355 4.67 -33.99 15.66
CA PRO A 355 4.08 -35.26 16.12
C PRO A 355 2.92 -35.07 17.11
N ASP A 356 2.87 -33.94 17.81
CA ASP A 356 1.86 -33.67 18.85
C ASP A 356 0.49 -33.24 18.30
N ILE A 357 0.36 -33.07 16.97
CA ILE A 357 -0.91 -32.70 16.36
C ILE A 357 -1.86 -33.89 16.32
N ASN A 358 -2.89 -33.83 17.17
CA ASN A 358 -3.86 -34.89 17.35
C ASN A 358 -5.17 -34.65 16.57
N GLN A 359 -6.05 -35.66 16.57
CA GLN A 359 -7.35 -35.61 15.88
C GLN A 359 -8.28 -34.51 16.40
N GLN A 360 -8.21 -34.14 17.69
CA GLN A 360 -9.02 -33.04 18.22
C GLN A 360 -8.65 -31.71 17.57
N GLN A 361 -7.34 -31.44 17.44
CA GLN A 361 -6.82 -30.26 16.77
C GLN A 361 -7.19 -30.25 15.29
N LEU A 362 -7.02 -31.37 14.57
CA LEU A 362 -7.41 -31.46 13.16
C LEU A 362 -8.91 -31.14 12.97
N LYS A 363 -9.80 -31.73 13.78
CA LYS A 363 -11.25 -31.47 13.67
C LYS A 363 -11.64 -30.04 14.02
N MET A 364 -10.93 -29.41 14.97
CA MET A 364 -11.14 -28.00 15.28
C MET A 364 -10.69 -27.08 14.12
N ILE A 365 -9.57 -27.40 13.45
CA ILE A 365 -9.12 -26.69 12.24
C ILE A 365 -10.16 -26.81 11.12
N GLU A 366 -10.72 -28.01 10.91
CA GLU A 366 -11.77 -28.24 9.91
C GLU A 366 -13.01 -27.38 10.20
N PHE A 367 -13.48 -27.42 11.44
CA PHE A 367 -14.62 -26.62 11.89
C PHE A 367 -14.41 -25.12 11.67
N GLU A 368 -13.27 -24.57 12.11
CA GLU A 368 -12.95 -23.15 11.93
C GLU A 368 -12.85 -22.77 10.47
N THR A 369 -12.25 -23.62 9.63
CA THR A 369 -12.09 -23.36 8.20
C THR A 369 -13.46 -23.24 7.51
N TYR A 370 -14.37 -24.20 7.76
CA TYR A 370 -15.73 -24.12 7.22
C TYR A 370 -16.49 -22.89 7.72
N LEU A 371 -16.39 -22.58 9.02
CA LEU A 371 -17.05 -21.42 9.61
C LEU A 371 -16.49 -20.09 9.07
N LEU A 372 -15.17 -20.00 8.86
CA LEU A 372 -14.50 -18.85 8.29
C LEU A 372 -15.00 -18.57 6.86
N MET A 373 -15.05 -19.60 6.03
CA MET A 373 -15.54 -19.50 4.66
C MET A 373 -17.03 -19.16 4.62
N LEU A 374 -17.84 -19.79 5.47
CA LEU A 374 -19.27 -19.49 5.62
C LEU A 374 -19.47 -18.01 5.95
N GLU A 375 -18.81 -17.50 6.98
CA GLU A 375 -18.95 -16.11 7.40
C GLU A 375 -18.48 -15.15 6.29
N ARG A 376 -17.40 -15.48 5.58
CA ARG A 376 -16.89 -14.72 4.42
C ARG A 376 -17.97 -14.62 3.34
N TYR A 377 -18.48 -15.74 2.85
CA TYR A 377 -19.41 -15.77 1.72
C TYR A 377 -20.81 -15.28 2.10
N TYR A 378 -21.30 -15.67 3.27
CA TYR A 378 -22.58 -15.20 3.78
C TYR A 378 -22.62 -13.68 3.92
N LYS A 379 -21.55 -13.02 4.42
CA LYS A 379 -21.46 -11.55 4.44
C LYS A 379 -21.54 -10.94 3.03
N THR A 380 -20.90 -11.56 2.05
CA THR A 380 -20.86 -11.02 0.68
C THR A 380 -22.20 -11.08 -0.04
N ARG A 381 -23.14 -11.95 0.37
CA ARG A 381 -24.46 -12.15 -0.27
C ARG A 381 -25.25 -10.86 -0.50
N LYS A 382 -25.10 -9.85 0.37
CA LYS A 382 -25.80 -8.56 0.25
C LYS A 382 -25.37 -7.77 -0.98
N PHE A 383 -24.19 -8.08 -1.49
CA PHE A 383 -23.57 -7.42 -2.63
C PHE A 383 -23.63 -8.28 -3.89
N ILE A 384 -24.19 -9.49 -3.87
CA ILE A 384 -24.23 -10.34 -5.07
C ILE A 384 -25.49 -10.04 -5.89
N LYS A 385 -25.38 -10.17 -7.22
CA LYS A 385 -26.52 -10.09 -8.15
C LYS A 385 -27.57 -11.16 -7.82
N ALA A 386 -28.84 -10.89 -8.15
CA ALA A 386 -29.94 -11.78 -7.80
C ALA A 386 -29.73 -13.21 -8.36
N ASP A 387 -29.29 -13.31 -9.61
CA ASP A 387 -29.17 -14.58 -10.35
C ASP A 387 -28.14 -15.55 -9.75
N HIS A 388 -27.13 -15.06 -9.02
CA HIS A 388 -26.12 -15.89 -8.37
C HIS A 388 -26.37 -16.08 -6.87
N LYS A 389 -27.38 -15.39 -6.31
CA LYS A 389 -27.62 -15.39 -4.87
C LYS A 389 -28.11 -16.76 -4.39
N HIS A 390 -28.94 -17.44 -5.18
CA HIS A 390 -29.45 -18.76 -4.82
C HIS A 390 -28.32 -19.77 -4.65
N GLU A 391 -27.46 -19.91 -5.66
CA GLU A 391 -26.32 -20.85 -5.61
C GLU A 391 -25.32 -20.48 -4.52
N LEU A 392 -25.04 -19.17 -4.30
CA LEU A 392 -24.21 -18.75 -3.17
C LEU A 392 -24.79 -19.20 -1.82
N LEU A 393 -26.11 -19.09 -1.64
CA LEU A 393 -26.77 -19.53 -0.41
C LEU A 393 -26.71 -21.05 -0.25
N ARG A 394 -26.78 -21.83 -1.34
CA ARG A 394 -26.54 -23.29 -1.30
C ARG A 394 -25.13 -23.62 -0.86
N SER A 395 -24.11 -22.93 -1.38
CA SER A 395 -22.73 -23.10 -0.92
C SER A 395 -22.56 -22.71 0.56
N CYS A 396 -23.24 -21.65 1.02
CA CYS A 396 -23.27 -21.29 2.44
C CYS A 396 -23.95 -22.38 3.28
N LYS A 397 -25.06 -22.96 2.80
CA LYS A 397 -25.74 -24.06 3.49
C LYS A 397 -24.85 -25.30 3.58
N TYR A 398 -24.13 -25.66 2.50
CA TYR A 398 -23.12 -26.71 2.53
C TYR A 398 -22.08 -26.45 3.62
N LEU A 399 -21.45 -25.27 3.62
CA LEU A 399 -20.43 -24.91 4.60
C LEU A 399 -20.95 -24.95 6.03
N LEU A 400 -22.21 -24.54 6.26
CA LEU A 400 -22.84 -24.61 7.58
C LEU A 400 -23.01 -26.06 8.07
N GLU A 401 -23.53 -26.95 7.22
CA GLU A 401 -23.71 -28.36 7.59
C GLU A 401 -22.37 -29.07 7.79
N ARG A 402 -21.33 -28.71 7.01
CA ARG A 402 -19.97 -29.23 7.19
C ARG A 402 -19.32 -28.73 8.48
N ALA A 403 -19.47 -27.44 8.81
CA ALA A 403 -19.01 -26.91 10.09
C ALA A 403 -19.70 -27.63 11.26
N ARG A 404 -21.03 -27.81 11.21
CA ARG A 404 -21.78 -28.57 12.22
C ARG A 404 -21.24 -29.99 12.38
N LYS A 405 -21.05 -30.71 11.27
CA LYS A 405 -20.53 -32.09 11.29
C LYS A 405 -19.12 -32.17 11.89
N SER A 406 -18.19 -31.31 11.48
CA SER A 406 -16.83 -31.29 12.06
C SER A 406 -16.85 -30.96 13.56
N LEU A 407 -17.74 -30.07 14.01
CA LEU A 407 -17.91 -29.78 15.44
C LEU A 407 -18.49 -30.97 16.21
N GLN A 408 -19.46 -31.69 15.64
CA GLN A 408 -20.00 -32.92 16.24
C GLN A 408 -18.93 -34.01 16.36
N GLU A 409 -18.07 -34.18 15.34
CA GLU A 409 -16.94 -35.10 15.37
C GLU A 409 -15.93 -34.70 16.47
N TYR A 410 -15.59 -33.41 16.59
CA TYR A 410 -14.76 -32.89 17.69
C TYR A 410 -15.36 -33.20 19.06
N ILE A 411 -16.67 -33.04 19.21
CA ILE A 411 -17.39 -33.28 20.48
C ILE A 411 -17.53 -34.77 20.77
N GLY A 412 -17.63 -35.62 19.75
CA GLY A 412 -17.53 -37.06 19.92
C GLY A 412 -16.20 -37.49 20.56
N ILE A 413 -15.13 -36.74 20.31
CA ILE A 413 -13.79 -37.00 20.88
C ILE A 413 -13.63 -36.35 22.26
N THR A 414 -14.16 -35.14 22.49
CA THR A 414 -13.90 -34.34 23.70
C THR A 414 -15.02 -34.34 24.74
N HIS A 415 -16.22 -34.80 24.37
CA HIS A 415 -17.44 -34.76 25.16
C HIS A 415 -17.91 -33.35 25.58
N ASN A 416 -17.49 -32.29 24.87
CA ASN A 416 -17.85 -30.90 25.17
C ASN A 416 -19.18 -30.45 24.52
N ASN A 417 -20.32 -30.95 25.02
CA ASN A 417 -21.64 -30.67 24.44
C ASN A 417 -22.03 -29.18 24.46
N LYS A 418 -21.54 -28.40 25.44
CA LYS A 418 -21.88 -26.98 25.57
C LYS A 418 -21.47 -26.17 24.33
N LEU A 419 -20.35 -26.53 23.69
CA LEU A 419 -19.89 -25.82 22.49
C LEU A 419 -20.83 -26.05 21.31
N LEU A 420 -21.39 -27.26 21.16
CA LEU A 420 -22.39 -27.55 20.11
C LEU A 420 -23.66 -26.75 20.33
N GLU A 421 -24.20 -26.76 21.55
CA GLU A 421 -25.43 -26.03 21.91
C GLU A 421 -25.26 -24.53 21.61
N SER A 422 -24.12 -23.95 22.01
CA SER A 422 -23.81 -22.55 21.72
C SER A 422 -23.64 -22.27 20.23
N PHE A 423 -23.05 -23.20 19.47
CA PHE A 423 -22.94 -23.09 18.02
C PHE A 423 -24.29 -23.16 17.31
N GLU A 424 -25.19 -24.06 17.73
CA GLU A 424 -26.54 -24.15 17.16
C GLU A 424 -27.32 -22.86 17.37
N GLU A 425 -27.35 -22.32 18.60
CA GLU A 425 -28.00 -21.03 18.90
C GLU A 425 -27.38 -19.89 18.07
N PHE A 426 -26.05 -19.85 17.97
CA PHE A 426 -25.34 -18.88 17.13
C PHE A 426 -25.76 -19.02 15.66
N SER A 427 -25.77 -20.23 15.12
CA SER A 427 -26.00 -20.50 13.71
C SER A 427 -27.45 -20.20 13.29
N GLU A 428 -28.43 -20.57 14.10
CA GLU A 428 -29.84 -20.27 13.87
C GLU A 428 -30.09 -18.76 13.77
N ARG A 429 -29.47 -17.99 14.68
CA ARG A 429 -29.62 -16.53 14.71
C ARG A 429 -28.81 -15.84 13.61
N ARG A 430 -27.58 -16.28 13.36
CA ARG A 430 -26.67 -15.63 12.41
C ARG A 430 -27.06 -15.96 10.96
N TYR A 431 -27.42 -17.21 10.72
CA TYR A 431 -27.66 -17.78 9.41
C TYR A 431 -29.13 -18.17 9.19
N ALA A 432 -30.08 -17.48 9.84
CA ALA A 432 -31.52 -17.73 9.72
C ALA A 432 -32.02 -17.89 8.26
N GLN A 433 -31.43 -17.14 7.31
CA GLN A 433 -31.79 -17.23 5.88
C GLN A 433 -31.40 -18.56 5.21
N LEU A 434 -30.55 -19.36 5.85
CA LEU A 434 -30.15 -20.69 5.38
C LEU A 434 -31.06 -21.80 5.93
N LYS A 435 -32.05 -21.47 6.78
CA LYS A 435 -32.98 -22.46 7.36
C LYS A 435 -33.78 -23.18 6.27
N ASP A 436 -34.27 -22.41 5.29
CA ASP A 436 -35.14 -22.92 4.22
C ASP A 436 -34.35 -23.27 2.94
N VAL A 437 -33.03 -23.16 2.97
CA VAL A 437 -32.17 -23.54 1.84
C VAL A 437 -31.89 -25.05 1.96
N PRO A 438 -32.25 -25.88 0.97
CA PRO A 438 -31.98 -27.31 1.03
C PRO A 438 -30.47 -27.57 1.04
N PHE A 439 -30.04 -28.54 1.85
CA PHE A 439 -28.67 -29.02 1.78
C PHE A 439 -28.43 -29.69 0.43
N ASP A 440 -27.35 -29.30 -0.24
CA ASP A 440 -26.90 -29.91 -1.49
C ASP A 440 -25.41 -30.26 -1.34
N PRO A 441 -25.04 -31.55 -1.28
CA PRO A 441 -23.63 -31.95 -1.16
C PRO A 441 -22.80 -31.55 -2.39
N ARG A 442 -23.43 -31.14 -3.49
CA ARG A 442 -22.77 -30.69 -4.72
C ARG A 442 -22.58 -29.18 -4.80
N ALA A 443 -23.10 -28.40 -3.84
CA ALA A 443 -23.03 -26.93 -3.90
C ALA A 443 -21.58 -26.43 -3.83
N SER A 444 -21.05 -25.81 -4.88
CA SER A 444 -19.62 -25.48 -5.01
C SER A 444 -19.15 -24.30 -4.14
N VAL A 445 -18.11 -24.50 -3.33
CA VAL A 445 -17.40 -23.43 -2.59
C VAL A 445 -16.53 -22.62 -3.55
N ALA A 446 -15.93 -23.25 -4.56
CA ALA A 446 -15.18 -22.54 -5.59
C ALA A 446 -16.07 -21.53 -6.36
N PHE A 447 -17.33 -21.89 -6.62
CA PHE A 447 -18.33 -20.97 -7.17
C PHE A 447 -18.60 -19.79 -6.23
N ALA A 448 -18.82 -20.06 -4.94
CA ALA A 448 -19.05 -19.00 -3.94
C ALA A 448 -17.88 -18.02 -3.88
N TYR A 449 -16.64 -18.53 -3.93
CA TYR A 449 -15.43 -17.74 -4.08
C TYR A 449 -15.49 -16.87 -5.33
N ALA A 450 -15.63 -17.47 -6.52
CA ALA A 450 -15.61 -16.78 -7.80
C ALA A 450 -16.69 -15.70 -7.93
N VAL A 451 -17.91 -15.95 -7.45
CA VAL A 451 -19.01 -14.98 -7.46
C VAL A 451 -18.76 -13.85 -6.46
N SER A 452 -18.24 -14.14 -5.27
CA SER A 452 -17.82 -13.12 -4.30
C SER A 452 -16.73 -12.19 -4.86
N LEU A 453 -15.95 -12.74 -5.80
CA LEU A 453 -14.88 -12.06 -6.49
C LEU A 453 -15.36 -11.20 -7.66
N THR A 454 -16.17 -11.74 -8.56
CA THR A 454 -16.49 -11.12 -9.85
C THR A 454 -17.83 -10.40 -9.92
N GLN A 455 -18.83 -10.83 -9.13
CA GLN A 455 -20.23 -10.38 -9.28
C GLN A 455 -20.71 -9.51 -8.12
N SER A 456 -19.78 -8.89 -7.39
CA SER A 456 -20.14 -7.89 -6.39
C SER A 456 -20.71 -6.65 -7.09
N LYS A 457 -21.84 -6.14 -6.58
CA LYS A 457 -22.43 -4.82 -6.90
C LYS A 457 -21.43 -3.68 -6.70
N LYS A 458 -20.35 -3.91 -5.93
CA LYS A 458 -19.21 -3.01 -5.87
C LYS A 458 -18.40 -3.20 -7.14
N ASP A 459 -18.40 -2.19 -8.02
CA ASP A 459 -17.52 -2.13 -9.18
C ASP A 459 -16.05 -2.18 -8.70
N LYS A 460 -15.47 -3.39 -8.67
CA LYS A 460 -14.09 -3.62 -8.21
C LYS A 460 -13.08 -2.99 -9.16
N ARG A 461 -13.38 -2.92 -10.46
CA ARG A 461 -12.57 -2.18 -11.45
C ARG A 461 -12.62 -0.67 -11.16
N GLY A 462 -13.81 -0.14 -10.87
CA GLY A 462 -13.99 1.24 -10.39
C GLY A 462 -13.24 1.53 -9.08
N LEU A 463 -13.20 0.55 -8.16
CA LEU A 463 -12.43 0.66 -6.91
C LEU A 463 -10.92 0.66 -7.17
N ALA A 464 -10.41 -0.20 -8.05
CA ALA A 464 -9.01 -0.23 -8.46
C ALA A 464 -8.59 1.10 -9.11
N LYS A 465 -9.37 1.59 -10.08
CA LYS A 465 -9.17 2.92 -10.71
C LYS A 465 -9.21 4.04 -9.69
N LYS A 466 -10.15 4.00 -8.73
CA LYS A 466 -10.23 4.99 -7.64
C LYS A 466 -9.01 4.92 -6.72
N ASN A 467 -8.53 3.72 -6.39
CA ASN A 467 -7.34 3.51 -5.57
C ASN A 467 -6.08 4.00 -6.27
N LEU A 468 -5.95 3.74 -7.58
CA LEU A 468 -4.86 4.27 -8.41
C LEU A 468 -4.88 5.79 -8.40
N LYS A 469 -6.03 6.43 -8.68
CA LYS A 469 -6.17 7.89 -8.60
C LYS A 469 -5.86 8.47 -7.21
N THR A 470 -6.31 7.78 -6.15
CA THR A 470 -6.00 8.18 -4.76
C THR A 470 -4.51 8.05 -4.48
N HIS A 471 -3.86 7.01 -5.00
CA HIS A 471 -2.43 6.81 -4.85
C HIS A 471 -1.63 7.89 -5.58
N GLN A 472 -1.98 8.18 -6.83
CA GLN A 472 -1.42 9.27 -7.63
C GLN A 472 -1.54 10.60 -6.88
N ALA A 473 -2.74 10.95 -6.37
CA ALA A 473 -2.94 12.16 -5.59
C ALA A 473 -2.10 12.21 -4.30
N ASN A 474 -1.93 11.08 -3.62
CA ASN A 474 -1.10 11.02 -2.41
C ASN A 474 0.40 11.18 -2.73
N ILE A 475 0.88 10.64 -3.86
CA ILE A 475 2.25 10.86 -4.31
C ILE A 475 2.43 12.33 -4.67
N GLU A 476 1.49 12.92 -5.39
CA GLU A 476 1.52 14.35 -5.72
C GLU A 476 1.59 15.22 -4.46
N GLU A 477 0.83 14.90 -3.41
CA GLU A 477 0.89 15.60 -2.12
C GLU A 477 2.27 15.47 -1.45
N ILE A 478 2.86 14.26 -1.43
CA ILE A 478 4.19 14.02 -0.83
C ILE A 478 5.28 14.78 -1.59
N VAL A 479 5.28 14.71 -2.93
CA VAL A 479 6.25 15.41 -3.77
C VAL A 479 6.12 16.93 -3.62
N VAL A 480 4.89 17.45 -3.56
CA VAL A 480 4.65 18.88 -3.30
C VAL A 480 5.15 19.26 -1.90
N ILE A 481 5.00 18.39 -0.89
CA ILE A 481 5.50 18.66 0.46
C ILE A 481 7.04 18.70 0.48
N ASP A 482 7.74 17.72 -0.10
CA ASP A 482 9.23 17.73 -0.14
C ASP A 482 9.76 18.93 -0.94
N GLU A 483 9.15 19.25 -2.08
CA GLU A 483 9.45 20.48 -2.83
C GLU A 483 9.14 21.76 -2.03
N SER A 484 8.10 21.76 -1.17
CA SER A 484 7.76 22.90 -0.31
C SER A 484 8.73 23.08 0.87
N VAL A 485 9.30 21.99 1.38
CA VAL A 485 10.33 22.00 2.43
C VAL A 485 11.69 22.40 1.87
N ARG A 486 11.97 22.01 0.61
CA ARG A 486 13.11 22.51 -0.18
C ARG A 486 12.81 23.83 -0.89
N SER A 487 11.64 24.43 -0.66
CA SER A 487 11.23 25.63 -1.37
C SER A 487 12.20 26.75 -1.05
N PRO A 488 12.72 27.46 -2.08
CA PRO A 488 13.54 28.63 -1.89
C PRO A 488 12.87 29.64 -0.95
N ILE A 489 11.53 29.65 -0.85
CA ILE A 489 10.76 30.55 0.03
C ILE A 489 11.09 30.39 1.52
N ILE A 490 11.38 29.17 2.02
CA ILE A 490 11.77 28.99 3.43
C ILE A 490 13.18 29.52 3.65
N MET A 491 14.09 29.20 2.73
CA MET A 491 15.43 29.80 2.72
C MET A 491 15.35 31.33 2.58
N ASP A 492 14.47 31.86 1.75
CA ASP A 492 14.29 33.29 1.53
C ASP A 492 13.71 33.98 2.75
N ALA A 493 12.73 33.37 3.44
CA ALA A 493 12.22 33.89 4.70
C ALA A 493 13.32 33.86 5.78
N ALA A 494 14.10 32.78 5.87
CA ALA A 494 15.22 32.69 6.80
C ALA A 494 16.30 33.73 6.48
N ILE A 495 16.70 33.87 5.21
CA ILE A 495 17.71 34.82 4.75
C ILE A 495 17.23 36.27 4.94
N LEU A 496 15.98 36.59 4.63
CA LEU A 496 15.37 37.90 4.88
C LEU A 496 15.29 38.20 6.38
N GLY A 497 15.00 37.20 7.21
CA GLY A 497 15.05 37.31 8.66
C GLY A 497 16.47 37.60 9.16
N THR A 498 17.47 36.86 8.68
CA THR A 498 18.89 37.06 9.02
C THR A 498 19.41 38.41 8.54
N LEU A 499 19.01 38.87 7.35
CA LEU A 499 19.33 40.21 6.83
C LEU A 499 18.67 41.30 7.68
N GLY A 500 17.41 41.12 8.09
CA GLY A 500 16.74 42.02 9.01
C GLY A 500 17.49 42.16 10.34
N ILE A 501 17.92 41.03 10.92
CA ILE A 501 18.73 41.00 12.15
C ILE A 501 20.09 41.67 11.94
N ALA A 502 20.77 41.38 10.83
CA ALA A 502 22.08 41.96 10.52
C ALA A 502 22.02 43.49 10.33
N VAL A 503 20.97 44.00 9.69
CA VAL A 503 20.75 45.44 9.50
C VAL A 503 20.43 46.13 10.82
N LEU A 504 19.60 45.52 11.65
CA LEU A 504 19.30 46.02 13.00
C LEU A 504 20.55 46.00 13.89
N GLY A 505 21.36 44.94 13.80
CA GLY A 505 22.62 44.78 14.53
C GLY A 505 23.69 45.77 14.09
N ALA A 506 23.88 45.97 12.78
CA ALA A 506 24.82 46.95 12.24
C ALA A 506 24.39 48.38 12.58
N GLY A 507 23.08 48.68 12.51
CA GLY A 507 22.54 49.97 12.93
C GLY A 507 22.71 50.23 14.43
N ALA A 508 22.49 49.21 15.27
CA ALA A 508 22.75 49.29 16.70
C ALA A 508 24.25 49.49 17.00
N TYR A 509 25.14 48.79 16.29
CA TYR A 509 26.58 48.97 16.40
C TYR A 509 27.02 50.40 16.04
N SER A 510 26.54 50.94 14.91
CA SER A 510 26.81 52.33 14.50
C SER A 510 26.25 53.38 15.47
N TYR A 511 25.14 53.06 16.14
CA TYR A 511 24.59 53.87 17.23
C TYR A 511 25.50 53.89 18.46
N PHE A 512 25.96 52.71 18.91
CA PHE A 512 26.88 52.61 20.05
C PHE A 512 28.30 53.15 19.73
N SER A 513 28.69 53.20 18.46
CA SER A 513 29.94 53.81 18.01
C SER A 513 29.86 55.33 17.76
N ASN A 514 28.79 56.01 18.24
CA ASN A 514 28.56 57.46 18.12
C ASN A 514 28.51 58.02 16.68
N GLN A 515 28.23 57.19 15.67
CA GLN A 515 28.20 57.64 14.28
C GLN A 515 26.81 58.08 13.80
N ILE A 516 25.75 57.80 14.55
CA ILE A 516 24.36 58.15 14.20
C ILE A 516 23.61 58.63 15.44
N ASP A 517 22.93 59.78 15.34
CA ASP A 517 22.05 60.28 16.40
C ASP A 517 20.89 59.30 16.69
N SER A 518 20.71 58.97 17.96
CA SER A 518 19.61 58.20 18.56
C SER A 518 18.24 58.43 17.92
N ARG A 519 17.88 59.70 17.68
CA ARG A 519 16.55 60.05 17.15
C ARG A 519 16.40 59.64 15.69
N ASN A 520 17.47 59.77 14.91
CA ASN A 520 17.49 59.38 13.50
C ASN A 520 17.50 57.85 13.36
N PHE A 521 18.21 57.14 14.23
CA PHE A 521 18.19 55.68 14.23
C PHE A 521 16.82 55.12 14.64
N ILE A 522 16.23 55.63 15.73
CA ILE A 522 14.89 55.21 16.19
C ILE A 522 13.83 55.53 15.13
N SER A 523 13.90 56.70 14.49
CA SER A 523 13.01 57.07 13.38
C SER A 523 13.16 56.13 12.18
N LEU A 524 14.39 55.77 11.81
CA LEU A 524 14.67 54.84 10.72
C LEU A 524 14.16 53.42 11.02
N VAL A 525 14.42 52.91 12.23
CA VAL A 525 13.92 51.60 12.68
C VAL A 525 12.40 51.59 12.71
N ASN A 526 11.76 52.61 13.26
CA ASN A 526 10.29 52.72 13.28
C ASN A 526 9.69 52.84 11.87
N LYS A 527 10.41 53.43 10.91
CA LYS A 527 9.96 53.54 9.51
C LYS A 527 10.14 52.23 8.72
N ILE A 528 11.18 51.45 9.02
CA ILE A 528 11.58 50.26 8.26
C ILE A 528 11.03 48.96 8.87
N ALA A 529 11.02 48.82 10.20
CA ALA A 529 10.60 47.60 10.89
C ALA A 529 9.17 47.16 10.54
N PRO A 530 8.16 48.06 10.44
CA PRO A 530 6.82 47.66 9.99
C PRO A 530 6.80 47.14 8.56
N LYS A 531 7.65 47.69 7.67
CA LYS A 531 7.74 47.27 6.27
C LYS A 531 8.42 45.92 6.13
N ILE A 532 9.47 45.66 6.91
CA ILE A 532 10.10 44.34 7.01
C ILE A 532 9.11 43.32 7.59
N ALA A 533 8.37 43.69 8.64
CA ALA A 533 7.34 42.83 9.22
C ALA A 533 6.20 42.51 8.23
N VAL A 534 5.77 43.48 7.41
CA VAL A 534 4.77 43.27 6.35
C VAL A 534 5.32 42.38 5.23
N LEU A 535 6.58 42.57 4.82
CA LEU A 535 7.22 41.70 3.81
C LEU A 535 7.40 40.27 4.32
N PHE A 536 7.83 40.11 5.58
CA PHE A 536 7.94 38.81 6.23
C PHE A 536 6.55 38.16 6.41
N GLY A 537 5.55 38.93 6.81
CA GLY A 537 4.16 38.50 6.91
C GLY A 537 3.58 38.09 5.55
N ALA A 538 3.85 38.84 4.48
CA ALA A 538 3.42 38.51 3.12
C ALA A 538 4.13 37.26 2.58
N ALA A 539 5.44 37.10 2.83
CA ALA A 539 6.19 35.90 2.49
C ALA A 539 5.68 34.67 3.27
N TYR A 540 5.43 34.82 4.57
CA TYR A 540 4.88 33.78 5.44
C TYR A 540 3.43 33.41 5.07
N CYS A 541 2.59 34.38 4.72
CA CYS A 541 1.24 34.16 4.22
C CYS A 541 1.25 33.52 2.82
N GLY A 542 2.20 33.89 1.95
CA GLY A 542 2.41 33.25 0.65
C GLY A 542 2.85 31.80 0.79
N TYR A 543 3.78 31.52 1.71
CA TYR A 543 4.24 30.17 2.06
C TYR A 543 3.13 29.30 2.64
N ASN A 544 2.34 29.84 3.56
CA ASN A 544 1.23 29.12 4.17
C ASN A 544 -0.07 29.18 3.37
N ARG A 545 -0.09 29.80 2.18
CA ARG A 545 -1.33 30.03 1.43
C ARG A 545 -2.09 28.73 1.16
N GLU A 546 -1.42 27.66 0.76
CA GLU A 546 -2.08 26.37 0.56
C GLU A 546 -2.47 25.67 1.87
N LYS A 547 -1.66 25.75 2.93
CA LYS A 547 -2.02 25.21 4.26
C LYS A 547 -3.22 25.94 4.86
N VAL A 548 -3.30 27.25 4.68
CA VAL A 548 -4.40 28.11 5.11
C VAL A 548 -5.63 27.87 4.25
N ILE A 549 -5.51 27.81 2.91
CA ILE A 549 -6.62 27.46 2.02
C ILE A 549 -7.17 26.06 2.33
N ASN A 550 -6.30 25.07 2.59
CA ASN A 550 -6.73 23.73 2.95
C ASN A 550 -7.34 23.65 4.35
N LYS A 551 -6.85 24.43 5.33
CA LYS A 551 -7.51 24.58 6.64
C LYS A 551 -8.88 25.23 6.52
N ILE A 552 -8.99 26.30 5.72
CA ILE A 552 -10.26 26.98 5.44
C ILE A 552 -11.22 26.03 4.72
N ARG A 553 -10.76 25.30 3.70
CA ARG A 553 -11.55 24.29 2.98
C ARG A 553 -12.06 23.19 3.91
N LYS A 554 -11.20 22.63 4.76
CA LYS A 554 -11.59 21.62 5.77
C LYS A 554 -12.57 22.16 6.80
N ALA A 555 -12.38 23.39 7.26
CA ALA A 555 -13.33 24.05 8.17
C ALA A 555 -14.69 24.27 7.47
N TYR A 556 -14.69 24.69 6.21
CA TYR A 556 -15.88 24.89 5.40
C TYR A 556 -16.63 23.58 5.10
N GLU A 557 -15.91 22.50 4.80
CA GLU A 557 -16.46 21.15 4.63
C GLU A 557 -17.05 20.60 5.93
N GLY A 558 -16.44 20.88 7.08
CA GLY A 558 -16.99 20.57 8.40
C GLY A 558 -18.29 21.32 8.70
N ILE A 559 -18.37 22.59 8.33
CA ILE A 559 -19.58 23.43 8.47
C ILE A 559 -20.70 22.94 7.54
N ILE A 560 -20.39 22.57 6.30
CA ILE A 560 -21.37 22.01 5.34
C ILE A 560 -21.83 20.61 5.78
N GLY A 561 -20.94 19.80 6.35
CA GLY A 561 -21.28 18.47 6.88
C GLY A 561 -22.24 18.52 8.07
N LEU A 562 -22.14 19.55 8.92
CA LEU A 562 -23.06 19.80 10.03
C LEU A 562 -24.45 20.24 9.55
N LYS A 563 -24.55 20.96 8.43
CA LYS A 563 -25.83 21.36 7.81
C LYS A 563 -26.60 20.25 7.10
N LYS A 564 -26.01 19.06 6.92
CA LYS A 564 -26.70 17.88 6.35
C LYS A 564 -27.16 16.87 7.42
N LYS A 565 -26.87 17.12 8.69
CA LYS A 565 -27.23 16.25 9.83
C LYS A 565 -28.29 16.85 10.76
N HIS A 566 -28.70 18.09 10.50
CA HIS A 566 -29.95 18.70 10.95
C HIS A 566 -30.83 18.89 9.73
#